data_AF-A0A4Q3W8F0-F1
#
_entry.id   AF-A0A4Q3W8F0-F1
#
_cell.length_a   1.000
_cell.length_b   1.000
_cell.length_c   1.000
_cell.angle_alpha   90.00
_cell.angle_beta   90.00
_cell.angle_gamma   90.00
#
_symmetry.space_group_name_H-M   'P 1'
#
loop_
_entity.id
_entity.type
_entity.pdbx_description
1 polymer ?
#
loop_
_entity_poly.entity_id
_entity_poly.type
_entity_poly.pdbx_seq_one_letter_code
_entity_poly.pdbx_strand_id
1 'polypeptide(L)' 'MKSALLIALISLPGFIRACPICNSLTGNAIRASVLGPDLWFNLAVLILPFAIFAIVAAIMYYGIRPPRSHHKTQS' A
#
# COMPACT_ATOMS: atom_id res chain seq x y z
N MET A 1 15.09 20.82 2.69
CA MET A 1 15.13 21.47 1.35
C MET A 1 14.95 20.49 0.17
N LYS A 2 15.34 19.21 0.28
CA LYS A 2 15.13 18.20 -0.78
C LYS A 2 13.65 17.88 -1.08
N SER A 3 12.77 17.95 -0.08
CA SER A 3 11.34 17.64 -0.27
C SER A 3 10.58 18.68 -1.09
N ALA A 4 10.98 19.96 -1.01
CA ALA A 4 10.39 21.03 -1.82
C ALA A 4 10.79 20.90 -3.30
N LEU A 5 12.00 20.40 -3.58
CA LEU A 5 12.47 20.10 -4.93
C LEU A 5 11.64 18.98 -5.58
N LEU A 6 11.29 17.94 -4.82
CA LEU A 6 10.45 16.84 -5.30
C LEU A 6 9.02 17.31 -5.64
N ILE A 7 8.43 18.16 -4.80
CA ILE A 7 7.10 18.73 -5.04
C ILE A 7 7.12 19.63 -6.28
N ALA A 8 8.17 20.44 -6.45
CA ALA A 8 8.36 21.30 -7.62
C ALA A 8 8.61 20.52 -8.92
N LEU A 9 9.26 19.36 -8.86
CA LEU A 9 9.44 18.45 -10.00
C LEU A 9 8.13 17.76 -10.41
N ILE A 10 7.27 17.43 -9.44
CA ILE A 10 5.94 16.85 -9.71
C ILE A 10 4.96 17.89 -10.28
N SER A 11 5.13 19.17 -9.95
CA SER A 11 4.26 20.25 -10.44
C SER A 11 4.60 20.74 -11.86
N LEU A 12 5.57 20.13 -12.56
CA LEU A 12 5.88 20.50 -13.94
C LEU A 12 4.67 20.16 -14.85
N PRO A 13 4.08 21.13 -15.57
CA PRO A 13 2.89 20.93 -16.41
C PRO A 13 3.15 20.11 -17.69
N GLY A 14 4.21 19.29 -17.74
CA GLY A 14 4.43 18.28 -18.79
C GLY A 14 3.31 17.23 -18.88
N PHE A 15 2.44 17.16 -17.87
CA PHE A 15 1.20 16.37 -17.89
C PHE A 15 0.18 16.80 -18.94
N ILE A 16 0.24 18.04 -19.46
CA ILE A 16 -0.70 18.50 -20.51
C ILE A 16 -0.45 17.75 -21.83
N ARG A 17 0.73 17.14 -22.02
CA ARG A 17 1.08 16.35 -23.23
C ARG A 17 1.35 14.87 -22.98
N ALA A 18 1.39 14.42 -21.73
CA ALA A 18 1.62 13.00 -21.41
C ALA A 18 0.37 12.12 -21.62
N CYS A 19 -0.80 12.72 -21.81
CA CYS A 19 -2.05 11.97 -21.86
C CYS A 19 -2.94 12.42 -23.03
N PRO A 20 -2.55 12.13 -24.28
CA PRO A 20 -3.32 12.50 -25.48
C PRO A 20 -4.73 11.92 -25.51
N ILE A 21 -4.99 10.90 -24.68
CA ILE A 21 -6.26 10.16 -24.59
C ILE A 21 -7.03 10.51 -23.30
N CYS A 22 -6.45 11.25 -22.33
CA CYS A 22 -7.07 11.47 -21.01
C CYS A 22 -8.47 12.12 -21.06
N ASN A 23 -8.70 13.04 -22.00
CA ASN A 23 -9.99 13.71 -22.18
C ASN A 23 -10.87 13.05 -23.25
N SER A 24 -10.42 11.95 -23.85
CA SER A 24 -11.24 11.17 -24.78
C SER A 24 -12.20 10.26 -24.02
N LEU A 25 -13.28 9.83 -24.69
CA LEU A 25 -14.22 8.84 -24.14
C LEU A 25 -13.49 7.57 -23.67
N THR A 26 -12.47 7.13 -24.40
CA THR A 26 -11.64 5.98 -24.05
C THR A 26 -10.82 6.22 -22.79
N GLY A 27 -10.19 7.39 -22.64
CA GLY A 27 -9.41 7.71 -21.44
C GLY A 27 -10.28 7.83 -20.19
N ASN A 28 -11.48 8.41 -20.33
CA ASN A 28 -12.44 8.48 -19.23
C ASN A 28 -12.95 7.09 -18.83
N ALA A 29 -13.19 6.20 -19.80
CA ALA A 29 -13.58 4.81 -19.55
C ALA A 29 -12.48 4.02 -18.84
N ILE A 30 -11.21 4.18 -19.23
CA ILE A 30 -10.06 3.53 -18.57
C ILE A 30 -9.88 4.06 -17.14
N ARG A 31 -10.07 5.36 -16.92
CA ARG A 31 -10.03 5.95 -15.56
C ARG A 31 -11.14 5.40 -14.68
N ALA A 32 -12.34 5.27 -15.23
CA ALA A 32 -13.48 4.68 -14.54
C ALA A 32 -13.28 3.19 -14.23
N SER A 33 -12.54 2.45 -15.07
CA SER A 33 -12.26 1.04 -14.83
C SER A 33 -11.21 0.80 -13.73
N VAL A 34 -10.25 1.73 -13.53
CA VAL A 34 -9.26 1.61 -12.44
C VAL A 34 -9.90 1.74 -11.06
N LEU A 35 -10.90 2.62 -10.93
CA LEU A 35 -11.71 2.78 -9.70
C LEU A 35 -12.96 1.88 -9.71
N GLY A 36 -12.91 0.80 -10.49
CA GLY A 36 -14.00 -0.14 -10.66
C GLY A 36 -14.35 -0.92 -9.40
N PRO A 37 -15.42 -1.74 -9.47
CA PRO A 37 -15.88 -2.57 -8.34
C PRO A 37 -14.83 -3.57 -7.84
N ASP A 38 -13.83 -3.90 -8.67
CA ASP A 38 -12.71 -4.80 -8.40
C ASP A 38 -11.51 -4.11 -7.71
N LEU A 39 -11.52 -2.77 -7.58
CA LEU A 39 -10.44 -2.00 -6.96
C LEU A 39 -10.07 -2.56 -5.58
N TRP A 40 -11.07 -2.75 -4.71
CA TRP A 40 -10.84 -3.19 -3.33
C TRP A 40 -10.28 -4.61 -3.25
N PHE A 41 -10.76 -5.51 -4.11
CA PHE A 41 -10.26 -6.88 -4.16
C PHE A 41 -8.81 -6.91 -4.62
N ASN A 42 -8.51 -6.25 -5.75
CA ASN A 42 -7.15 -6.18 -6.29
C ASN A 42 -6.20 -5.48 -5.32
N LEU A 43 -6.65 -4.42 -4.64
CA LEU A 43 -5.87 -3.71 -3.63
C LEU A 43 -5.60 -4.62 -2.41
N ALA A 44 -6.58 -5.40 -1.96
CA ALA A 44 -6.39 -6.35 -0.86
C ALA A 44 -5.37 -7.43 -1.23
N VAL A 45 -5.48 -8.00 -2.43
CA VAL A 45 -4.53 -9.00 -2.96
C VAL A 45 -3.12 -8.40 -3.09
N LEU A 46 -3.01 -7.14 -3.53
CA LEU A 46 -1.74 -6.42 -3.63
C LEU A 46 -1.07 -6.21 -2.26
N ILE A 47 -1.85 -5.91 -1.23
CA ILE A 47 -1.35 -5.65 0.14
C ILE A 47 -1.00 -6.96 0.86
N LEU A 48 -1.64 -8.07 0.51
CA LEU A 48 -1.47 -9.37 1.15
C LEU A 48 -0.01 -9.83 1.37
N PRO A 49 0.89 -9.81 0.37
CA PRO A 49 2.28 -10.23 0.59
C PRO A 49 3.00 -9.36 1.62
N PHE A 50 2.77 -8.04 1.61
CA PHE A 50 3.39 -7.12 2.57
C PHE A 50 2.89 -7.37 3.99
N ALA A 51 1.60 -7.62 4.16
CA ALA A 51 1.02 -7.95 5.45
C ALA A 51 1.63 -9.23 6.03
N ILE A 52 1.81 -10.27 5.21
CA ILE A 52 2.42 -11.54 5.63
C ILE A 52 3.87 -11.30 6.09
N PHE A 53 4.68 -10.62 5.29
CA PHE A 53 6.07 -10.34 5.67
C PHE A 53 6.16 -9.45 6.91
N ALA A 54 5.29 -8.47 7.06
CA ALA A 54 5.23 -7.62 8.25
C ALA A 54 4.91 -8.42 9.51
N ILE A 55 3.98 -9.38 9.43
CA ILE A 55 3.65 -10.28 10.55
C ILE A 55 4.86 -11.14 10.91
N VAL A 56 5.50 -11.77 9.93
CA VAL A 56 6.70 -12.60 10.17
C VAL A 56 7.82 -11.78 10.79
N ALA A 57 8.08 -10.58 10.26
CA ALA A 57 9.09 -9.67 10.80
C ALA A 57 8.75 -9.26 12.24
N ALA A 58 7.48 -8.96 12.53
CA ALA A 58 7.04 -8.63 13.89
C ALA A 58 7.23 -9.80 14.86
N ILE A 59 6.91 -11.03 14.44
CA ILE A 59 7.14 -12.25 15.22
C ILE A 59 8.63 -12.43 15.51
N MET A 60 9.49 -12.25 14.51
CA MET A 60 10.94 -12.38 14.67
C MET A 60 11.52 -11.28 15.57
N TYR A 61 11.02 -10.05 15.46
CA TYR A 61 11.57 -8.91 16.19
C TYR A 61 11.12 -8.87 17.65
N TYR A 62 9.82 -9.06 17.90
CA TYR A 62 9.28 -9.00 19.26
C TYR A 62 9.34 -10.34 20.01
N GLY A 63 9.54 -11.43 19.26
CA GLY A 63 9.39 -12.79 19.76
C GLY A 63 7.93 -13.12 20.06
N ILE A 64 7.59 -14.41 20.03
CA ILE A 64 6.35 -14.89 20.62
C ILE A 64 6.60 -14.96 22.12
N ARG A 65 6.06 -14.02 22.92
CA ARG A 65 6.07 -14.21 24.38
C ARG A 65 5.14 -15.38 24.71
N PRO A 66 5.66 -16.54 25.14
CA PRO A 66 4.78 -17.58 25.63
C PRO A 66 4.03 -17.05 26.86
N PRO A 67 2.75 -17.39 27.05
CA PRO A 67 2.06 -17.08 28.29
C PRO A 67 2.85 -17.72 29.44
N ARG A 68 3.25 -16.92 30.44
CA ARG A 68 3.90 -17.45 31.64
C ARG A 68 2.93 -18.43 32.31
N SER A 69 3.21 -19.72 32.23
CA SER A 69 2.57 -20.69 33.11
C SER A 69 3.00 -20.36 34.54
N HIS A 70 2.07 -19.88 35.37
CA HIS A 70 2.27 -19.80 36.82
C HIS A 70 2.47 -21.23 37.35
N HIS A 71 3.72 -21.68 37.40
CA HIS A 71 4.11 -22.86 38.15
C HIS A 71 3.93 -22.50 39.64
N LYS A 72 2.77 -22.83 40.21
CA LYS A 72 2.59 -22.86 41.66
C LYS A 72 3.53 -23.92 42.21
N THR A 73 4.68 -23.49 42.71
CA THR A 73 5.46 -24.26 43.68
C THR A 73 4.59 -24.38 44.95
N GLN A 74 3.94 -25.53 45.12
CA GLN A 74 3.36 -25.93 46.40
C GLN A 74 4.52 -26.36 47.30
N SER A 75 4.82 -25.56 48.34
CA SER A 75 5.51 -26.02 49.55
C SER A 75 4.49 -26.33 50.62
#